data_AF-A0A0B4XKL2-F1
#
_entry.id   AF-A0A0B4XKL2-F1
#
_cell.length_a   1.000
_cell.length_b   1.000
_cell.length_c   1.000
_cell.angle_alpha   90.00
_cell.angle_beta   90.00
_cell.angle_gamma   90.00
#
_symmetry.space_group_name_H-M   'P 1'
#
loop_
_entity.id
_entity.type
_entity.pdbx_description
1 polymer ?
#
loop_
_entity_poly.entity_id
_entity_poly.type
_entity_poly.pdbx_seq_one_letter_code
_entity_poly.pdbx_strand_id
1 'polypeptide(L)'
;MPDTLKEELFFFLCCLHKDAPGIVGSRLLDAVKDKKLLRRYHKNIAFAIGNAELPYQQELLENVIDPIDNEGLTRSITMEVLSIALWRSKTLINKLTEEELGALTRNLYGCLEFDFHKIVADGESYQIATLCKHLELLLALLRSRGIEGGNFRMILAPDKDVTKKYVTLVDKVSRIVIDKDIELKSRISLQIDKPEMFRNTPDLLYALRMYLTGDSGANTISISGVSHGH
;
A
#
# COMPACT_ATOMS: atom_id res chain seq x y z
N MET A 1 6.48 1.53 34.16
CA MET A 1 5.68 0.94 33.07
C MET A 1 6.58 0.04 32.25
N PRO A 2 6.22 -1.23 31.99
CA PRO A 2 6.97 -2.13 31.10
C PRO A 2 7.15 -1.50 29.73
N ASP A 3 8.28 -1.78 29.07
CA ASP A 3 8.60 -1.15 27.78
C ASP A 3 7.64 -1.60 26.66
N THR A 4 7.15 -2.84 26.70
CA THR A 4 6.09 -3.33 25.80
C THR A 4 4.81 -2.51 25.93
N LEU A 5 4.36 -2.22 27.15
CA LEU A 5 3.17 -1.42 27.39
C LEU A 5 3.36 0.04 26.95
N LYS A 6 4.59 0.58 27.00
CA LYS A 6 4.90 1.91 26.43
C LYS A 6 4.76 1.91 24.91
N GLU A 7 5.25 0.88 24.25
CA GLU A 7 5.18 0.76 22.79
C GLU A 7 3.73 0.57 22.31
N GLU A 8 2.95 -0.26 22.99
CA GLU A 8 1.53 -0.45 22.70
C GLU A 8 0.71 0.82 22.94
N LEU A 9 0.92 1.50 24.07
CA LEU A 9 0.26 2.78 24.34
C LEU A 9 0.63 3.82 23.28
N PHE A 10 1.91 3.90 22.90
CA PHE A 10 2.34 4.82 21.85
C PHE A 10 1.69 4.49 20.50
N PHE A 11 1.59 3.21 20.14
CA PHE A 11 0.88 2.78 18.95
C PHE A 11 -0.61 3.15 18.99
N PHE A 12 -1.28 2.93 20.13
CA PHE A 12 -2.66 3.37 20.33
C PHE A 12 -2.82 4.88 20.09
N LEU A 13 -1.91 5.71 20.62
CA LEU A 13 -1.95 7.15 20.40
C LEU A 13 -1.78 7.52 18.91
N CYS A 14 -0.98 6.76 18.15
CA CYS A 14 -0.84 6.97 16.69
C CYS A 14 -2.15 6.67 15.95
N CYS A 15 -3.00 5.78 16.47
CA CYS A 15 -4.30 5.46 15.88
C CYS A 15 -5.34 6.58 16.05
N LEU A 16 -5.11 7.55 16.96
CA LEU A 16 -6.02 8.66 17.24
C LEU A 16 -5.99 9.78 16.17
N HIS A 17 -5.08 9.68 15.19
CA HIS A 17 -4.98 10.62 14.06
C HIS A 17 -4.87 12.07 14.56
N LYS A 18 -5.84 12.92 14.22
CA LYS A 18 -5.88 14.34 14.60
C LYS A 18 -6.09 14.58 16.09
N ASP A 19 -6.62 13.59 16.80
CA ASP A 19 -6.89 13.65 18.25
C ASP A 19 -5.68 13.16 19.07
N ALA A 20 -4.58 12.81 18.40
CA ALA A 20 -3.35 12.40 19.06
C ALA A 20 -2.69 13.59 19.80
N PRO A 21 -2.10 13.37 20.98
CA PRO A 21 -1.32 14.39 21.67
C PRO A 21 -0.12 14.83 20.82
N GLY A 22 0.24 16.12 20.87
CA GLY A 22 1.30 16.70 20.03
C GLY A 22 2.67 16.01 20.12
N ILE A 23 2.98 15.37 21.25
CA ILE A 23 4.19 14.56 21.44
C ILE A 23 4.31 13.40 20.44
N VAL A 24 3.18 12.88 19.93
CA VAL A 24 3.17 11.85 18.88
C VAL A 24 3.76 12.39 17.60
N GLY A 25 3.31 13.58 17.17
CA GLY A 25 3.81 14.25 15.98
C GLY A 25 5.32 14.47 16.08
N SER A 26 5.79 15.14 17.14
CA SER A 26 7.22 15.41 17.33
C SER A 26 8.08 14.15 17.27
N ARG A 27 7.69 13.10 18.00
CA ARG A 27 8.47 11.85 18.03
C ARG A 27 8.51 11.13 16.69
N LEU A 28 7.42 11.15 15.92
CA LEU A 28 7.37 10.49 14.62
C LEU A 28 8.09 11.29 13.54
N LEU A 29 8.11 12.62 13.63
CA LEU A 29 8.89 13.47 12.73
C LEU A 29 10.40 13.26 12.90
N ASP A 30 10.87 13.05 14.13
CA ASP A 30 12.26 12.63 14.36
C ASP A 30 12.51 11.24 13.78
N ALA A 31 11.54 10.33 13.91
CA ALA A 31 11.68 8.96 13.44
C ALA A 31 11.71 8.84 11.91
N VAL A 32 10.86 9.59 11.19
CA VAL A 32 10.77 9.52 9.72
C VAL A 32 12.04 10.03 9.03
N LYS A 33 12.81 10.89 9.72
CA LYS A 33 14.09 11.45 9.27
C LYS A 33 15.31 10.61 9.65
N ASP A 34 15.13 9.48 10.34
CA ASP A 34 16.21 8.54 10.62
C ASP A 34 15.89 7.17 10.05
N LYS A 35 16.78 6.65 9.21
CA LYS A 35 16.59 5.37 8.50
C LYS A 35 16.30 4.20 9.44
N LYS A 36 16.91 4.11 10.62
CA LYS A 36 16.67 3.01 11.57
C LYS A 36 15.34 3.19 12.29
N LEU A 37 15.02 4.43 12.70
CA LEU A 37 13.79 4.74 13.40
C LEU A 37 12.57 4.63 12.48
N LEU A 38 12.66 5.10 11.23
CA LEU A 38 11.63 4.91 10.20
C LEU A 38 11.26 3.44 10.08
N ARG A 39 12.26 2.56 9.98
CA ARG A 39 12.06 1.11 9.89
C ARG A 39 11.40 0.53 11.13
N ARG A 40 11.82 0.98 12.31
CA ARG A 40 11.24 0.53 13.59
C ARG A 40 9.80 0.99 13.77
N TYR A 41 9.50 2.23 13.43
CA TYR A 41 8.21 2.89 13.70
C TYR A 41 7.31 3.00 12.47
N HIS A 42 7.60 2.29 11.37
CA HIS A 42 6.82 2.38 10.13
C HIS A 42 5.32 2.16 10.34
N LYS A 43 4.92 1.18 11.17
CA LYS A 43 3.50 0.97 11.54
C LYS A 43 2.92 2.20 12.25
N ASN A 44 3.62 2.78 13.22
CA ASN A 44 3.17 3.99 13.93
C ASN A 44 3.00 5.17 12.97
N ILE A 45 3.98 5.38 12.08
CA ILE A 45 3.95 6.43 11.05
C ILE A 45 2.74 6.25 10.14
N ALA A 46 2.51 5.04 9.64
CA ALA A 46 1.38 4.74 8.76
C ALA A 46 0.02 5.06 9.38
N PHE A 47 -0.13 4.79 10.68
CA PHE A 47 -1.37 5.11 11.39
C PHE A 47 -1.48 6.60 11.69
N ALA A 48 -0.39 7.26 12.08
CA ALA A 48 -0.40 8.68 12.46
C ALA A 48 -0.66 9.64 11.30
N ILE A 49 -0.28 9.28 10.06
CA ILE A 49 -0.55 10.08 8.85
C ILE A 49 -2.04 10.43 8.71
N GLY A 50 -2.94 9.49 9.05
CA GLY A 50 -4.39 9.72 9.00
C GLY A 50 -4.85 10.19 7.61
N ASN A 51 -5.49 11.36 7.56
CA ASN A 51 -5.92 12.04 6.33
C ASN A 51 -5.04 13.24 5.94
N ALA A 52 -3.89 13.42 6.61
CA ALA A 52 -2.96 14.53 6.40
C ALA A 52 -3.63 15.93 6.50
N GLU A 53 -4.52 16.12 7.49
CA GLU A 53 -5.13 17.42 7.77
C GLU A 53 -4.21 18.32 8.60
N LEU A 54 -3.43 17.75 9.52
CA LEU A 54 -2.54 18.52 10.38
C LEU A 54 -1.13 18.68 9.77
N PRO A 55 -0.39 19.76 10.10
CA PRO A 55 0.94 20.00 9.54
C PRO A 55 1.93 18.85 9.74
N TYR A 56 1.99 18.27 10.94
CA TYR A 56 2.89 17.14 11.19
C TYR A 56 2.50 15.89 10.38
N GLN A 57 1.21 15.71 10.08
CA GLN A 57 0.75 14.57 9.28
C GLN A 57 1.11 14.74 7.79
N GLN A 58 1.06 15.97 7.29
CA GLN A 58 1.53 16.32 5.95
C GLN A 58 3.03 16.10 5.85
N GLU A 59 3.81 16.59 6.81
CA GLU A 59 5.26 16.38 6.85
C GLU A 59 5.62 14.88 6.96
N LEU A 60 4.88 14.10 7.75
CA LEU A 60 5.05 12.63 7.79
C LEU A 60 4.78 11.99 6.41
N LEU A 61 3.72 12.41 5.73
CA LEU A 61 3.38 11.90 4.40
C LEU A 61 4.48 12.24 3.39
N GLU A 62 4.93 13.50 3.36
CA GLU A 62 6.00 13.99 2.48
C GLU A 62 7.28 13.17 2.68
N ASN A 63 7.73 12.98 3.92
CA ASN A 63 8.95 12.19 4.21
C ASN A 63 8.79 10.68 3.93
N VAL A 64 7.57 10.17 3.75
CA VAL A 64 7.33 8.79 3.32
C VAL A 64 7.32 8.66 1.80
N ILE A 65 6.78 9.67 1.11
CA ILE A 65 6.77 9.75 -0.36
C ILE A 65 8.20 9.97 -0.88
N ASP A 66 8.94 10.87 -0.24
CA ASP A 66 10.34 11.19 -0.53
C ASP A 66 11.22 10.92 0.71
N PRO A 67 11.58 9.65 0.97
CA PRO A 67 12.34 9.29 2.16
C PRO A 67 13.81 9.66 2.05
N ILE A 68 14.46 9.74 3.22
CA ILE A 68 15.89 10.06 3.36
C ILE A 68 16.80 9.18 2.49
N ASP A 69 16.38 7.94 2.25
CA ASP A 69 16.96 7.07 1.23
C ASP A 69 15.88 6.25 0.53
N ASN A 70 15.74 6.45 -0.79
CA ASN A 70 14.77 5.72 -1.60
C ASN A 70 15.39 4.45 -2.19
N GLU A 71 15.96 3.57 -1.36
CA GLU A 71 16.62 2.34 -1.82
C GLU A 71 16.35 1.12 -0.91
N GLY A 72 16.44 -0.08 -1.52
CA GLY A 72 16.38 -1.36 -0.82
C GLY A 72 15.22 -1.49 0.17
N LEU A 73 15.57 -1.85 1.41
CA LEU A 73 14.60 -2.06 2.48
C LEU A 73 13.84 -0.78 2.88
N THR A 74 14.45 0.41 2.77
CA THR A 74 13.74 1.65 3.11
C THR A 74 12.60 1.89 2.12
N ARG A 75 12.87 1.75 0.81
CA ARG A 75 11.83 1.87 -0.22
C ARG A 75 10.68 0.88 0.00
N SER A 76 11.00 -0.38 0.29
CA SER A 76 9.98 -1.40 0.58
C SER A 76 9.11 -0.98 1.79
N ILE A 77 9.75 -0.54 2.88
CA ILE A 77 9.02 -0.10 4.08
C ILE A 77 8.15 1.13 3.83
N THR A 78 8.59 2.11 3.04
CA THR A 78 7.74 3.28 2.74
C THR A 78 6.55 2.90 1.87
N MET A 79 6.68 1.93 0.96
CA MET A 79 5.54 1.35 0.24
C MET A 79 4.57 0.65 1.21
N GLU A 80 5.05 -0.08 2.22
CA GLU A 80 4.19 -0.67 3.25
C GLU A 80 3.45 0.41 4.08
N VAL A 81 4.14 1.51 4.43
CA VAL A 81 3.52 2.65 5.14
C VAL A 81 2.39 3.24 4.31
N LEU A 82 2.62 3.50 3.03
CA LEU A 82 1.62 4.06 2.12
C LEU A 82 0.46 3.10 1.89
N SER A 83 0.72 1.79 1.80
CA SER A 83 -0.31 0.76 1.70
C SER A 83 -1.32 0.90 2.84
N ILE A 84 -0.83 0.99 4.07
CA ILE A 84 -1.69 1.14 5.26
C ILE A 84 -2.37 2.51 5.27
N ALA A 85 -1.63 3.59 5.10
CA ALA A 85 -2.15 4.95 5.25
C ALA A 85 -3.26 5.25 4.22
N LEU A 86 -3.07 4.88 2.96
CA LEU A 86 -4.02 5.12 1.87
C LEU A 86 -5.31 4.29 2.00
N TRP A 87 -5.28 3.14 2.67
CA TRP A 87 -6.49 2.36 2.95
C TRP A 87 -7.23 2.83 4.20
N ARG A 88 -6.54 3.50 5.13
CA ARG A 88 -7.19 4.11 6.30
C ARG A 88 -7.95 5.38 5.99
N SER A 89 -7.48 6.18 5.02
CA SER A 89 -8.16 7.40 4.59
C SER A 89 -8.37 7.41 3.08
N LYS A 90 -9.65 7.35 2.68
CA LYS A 90 -10.05 7.39 1.26
C LYS A 90 -9.62 8.70 0.58
N THR A 91 -9.54 9.80 1.33
CA THR A 91 -9.20 11.13 0.79
C THR A 91 -7.70 11.41 0.76
N LEU A 92 -6.87 10.61 1.44
CA LEU A 92 -5.43 10.83 1.51
C LEU A 92 -4.77 10.77 0.12
N ILE A 93 -5.28 9.93 -0.78
CA ILE A 93 -4.76 9.83 -2.15
C ILE A 93 -4.86 11.15 -2.92
N ASN A 94 -5.80 12.03 -2.55
CA ASN A 94 -5.99 13.35 -3.17
C ASN A 94 -4.93 14.36 -2.72
N LYS A 95 -4.06 14.00 -1.76
CA LYS A 95 -2.94 14.83 -1.32
C LYS A 95 -1.69 14.64 -2.18
N LEU A 96 -1.65 13.58 -2.99
CA LEU A 96 -0.53 13.30 -3.88
C LEU A 96 -0.58 14.22 -5.10
N THR A 97 0.59 14.70 -5.53
CA THR A 97 0.78 15.33 -6.83
C THR A 97 0.91 14.30 -7.94
N GLU A 98 0.80 14.73 -9.20
CA GLU A 98 0.99 13.85 -10.36
C GLU A 98 2.42 13.28 -10.41
N GLU A 99 3.41 14.09 -10.07
CA GLU A 99 4.82 13.71 -10.06
C GLU A 99 5.09 12.64 -9.00
N GLU A 100 4.58 12.84 -7.79
CA GLU A 100 4.68 11.89 -6.68
C GLU A 100 3.98 10.57 -7.03
N LEU A 101 2.75 10.62 -7.54
CA LEU A 101 2.03 9.41 -7.95
C LEU A 101 2.78 8.65 -9.04
N GLY A 102 3.35 9.36 -10.03
CA GLY A 102 4.17 8.77 -11.07
C GLY A 102 5.44 8.11 -10.51
N ALA A 103 6.12 8.76 -9.57
CA ALA A 103 7.31 8.23 -8.90
C ALA A 103 6.99 6.99 -8.05
N LEU A 104 5.95 7.06 -7.21
CA LEU A 104 5.45 5.95 -6.41
C LEU A 104 5.07 4.75 -7.29
N THR A 105 4.40 5.00 -8.42
CA THR A 105 4.04 3.94 -9.37
C THR A 105 5.26 3.23 -9.94
N ARG A 106 6.37 3.94 -10.21
CA ARG A 106 7.61 3.29 -10.68
C ARG A 106 8.33 2.55 -9.56
N ASN A 107 8.42 3.14 -8.37
CA ASN A 107 9.07 2.55 -7.21
C ASN A 107 8.37 1.25 -6.78
N LEU A 108 7.04 1.27 -6.72
CA LEU A 108 6.22 0.11 -6.38
C LEU A 108 6.39 -1.04 -7.36
N TYR A 109 6.51 -0.75 -8.67
CA TYR A 109 6.72 -1.79 -9.67
C TYR A 109 8.03 -2.55 -9.40
N GLY A 110 9.11 -1.81 -9.11
CA GLY A 110 10.40 -2.42 -8.75
C GLY A 110 10.33 -3.24 -7.47
N CYS A 111 9.58 -2.81 -6.46
CA CYS A 111 9.35 -3.58 -5.23
C CYS A 111 8.58 -4.88 -5.52
N LEU A 112 7.49 -4.83 -6.28
CA LEU A 112 6.70 -6.01 -6.63
C LEU A 112 7.48 -7.01 -7.49
N GLU A 113 8.32 -6.53 -8.42
CA GLU A 113 9.19 -7.41 -9.20
C GLU A 113 10.20 -8.13 -8.30
N PHE A 114 10.81 -7.41 -7.35
CA PHE A 114 11.70 -7.99 -6.35
C PHE A 114 10.99 -9.03 -5.47
N ASP A 115 9.80 -8.71 -4.95
CA ASP A 115 9.01 -9.62 -4.11
C ASP A 115 8.63 -10.89 -4.85
N PHE A 116 8.21 -10.75 -6.11
CA PHE A 116 7.90 -11.89 -6.97
C PHE A 116 9.11 -12.81 -7.11
N HIS A 117 10.30 -12.26 -7.37
CA HIS A 117 11.53 -13.05 -7.45
C HIS A 117 11.84 -13.79 -6.14
N LYS A 118 11.60 -13.15 -4.98
CA LYS A 118 11.78 -13.79 -3.66
C LYS A 118 10.82 -14.93 -3.42
N ILE A 119 9.55 -14.78 -3.81
CA ILE A 119 8.53 -15.81 -3.65
C ILE A 119 8.75 -17.00 -4.60
N VAL A 120 9.29 -16.74 -5.80
CA VAL A 120 9.68 -17.81 -6.72
C VAL A 120 10.82 -18.64 -6.12
N ALA A 121 11.83 -18.00 -5.53
CA ALA A 121 13.00 -18.65 -4.95
C ALA A 121 12.69 -19.43 -3.66
N ASP A 122 12.32 -18.73 -2.58
CA ASP A 122 12.26 -19.30 -1.23
C ASP A 122 10.86 -19.17 -0.58
N GLY A 123 10.14 -18.07 -0.84
CA GLY A 123 8.72 -17.92 -0.47
C GLY A 123 8.41 -17.94 1.02
N GLU A 124 9.20 -17.22 1.84
CA GLU A 124 8.93 -17.14 3.28
C GLU A 124 7.65 -16.35 3.61
N SER A 125 7.03 -16.65 4.76
CA SER A 125 5.77 -16.04 5.19
C SER A 125 5.81 -14.50 5.24
N TYR A 126 6.92 -13.93 5.70
CA TYR A 126 7.09 -12.47 5.74
C TYR A 126 7.19 -11.86 4.33
N GLN A 127 7.78 -12.58 3.37
CA GLN A 127 7.90 -12.12 1.98
C GLN A 127 6.54 -12.11 1.29
N ILE A 128 5.72 -13.12 1.56
CA ILE A 128 4.31 -13.18 1.11
C ILE A 128 3.52 -12.01 1.70
N ALA A 129 3.72 -11.70 2.99
CA ALA A 129 3.07 -10.56 3.64
C ALA A 129 3.50 -9.21 3.02
N THR A 130 4.78 -9.02 2.71
CA THR A 130 5.28 -7.81 2.03
C THR A 130 4.72 -7.69 0.61
N LEU A 131 4.73 -8.77 -0.17
CA LEU A 131 4.07 -8.81 -1.49
C LEU A 131 2.60 -8.37 -1.38
N CYS A 132 1.86 -8.95 -0.42
CA CYS A 132 0.45 -8.63 -0.23
C CYS A 132 0.23 -7.14 0.04
N LYS A 133 1.04 -6.52 0.91
CA LYS A 133 0.95 -5.08 1.19
C LYS A 133 1.27 -4.23 -0.04
N HIS A 134 2.24 -4.63 -0.86
CA HIS A 134 2.55 -3.91 -2.10
C HIS A 134 1.44 -4.05 -3.16
N LEU A 135 0.79 -5.21 -3.24
CA LEU A 135 -0.40 -5.42 -4.07
C LEU A 135 -1.58 -4.57 -3.58
N GLU A 136 -1.78 -4.48 -2.27
CA GLU A 136 -2.75 -3.58 -1.65
C GLU A 136 -2.46 -2.11 -1.99
N LEU A 137 -1.18 -1.70 -1.97
CA LEU A 137 -0.80 -0.35 -2.39
C LEU A 137 -1.12 -0.10 -3.87
N LEU A 138 -0.84 -1.07 -4.75
CA LEU A 138 -1.19 -0.93 -6.17
C LEU A 138 -2.69 -0.70 -6.35
N LEU A 139 -3.51 -1.47 -5.62
CA LEU A 139 -4.96 -1.28 -5.63
C LEU A 139 -5.35 0.10 -5.08
N ALA A 140 -4.67 0.57 -4.04
CA ALA A 140 -4.88 1.91 -3.51
C ALA A 140 -4.57 2.99 -4.56
N LEU A 141 -3.41 2.90 -5.24
CA LEU A 141 -2.98 3.86 -6.26
C LEU A 141 -3.92 3.88 -7.48
N LEU A 142 -4.53 2.75 -7.84
CA LEU A 142 -5.51 2.69 -8.94
C LEU A 142 -6.76 3.54 -8.68
N ARG A 143 -7.09 3.83 -7.42
CA ARG A 143 -8.18 4.76 -7.06
C ARG A 143 -7.90 6.20 -7.52
N SER A 144 -6.65 6.56 -7.80
CA SER A 144 -6.29 7.88 -8.34
C SER A 144 -6.94 8.15 -9.70
N ARG A 145 -7.32 7.10 -10.45
CA ARG A 145 -8.11 7.24 -11.69
C ARG A 145 -9.50 7.87 -11.47
N GLY A 146 -10.01 7.84 -10.24
CA GLY A 146 -11.26 8.50 -9.87
C GLY A 146 -11.11 9.99 -9.56
N ILE A 147 -9.88 10.49 -9.35
CA ILE A 147 -9.63 11.90 -9.02
C ILE A 147 -10.05 12.77 -10.21
N GLU A 148 -10.77 13.85 -9.91
CA GLU A 148 -11.18 14.86 -10.89
C GLU A 148 -10.12 15.96 -10.98
N GLY A 149 -9.83 16.40 -12.20
CA GLY A 149 -8.76 17.36 -12.48
C GLY A 149 -7.38 16.70 -12.62
N GLY A 150 -6.52 17.31 -13.45
CA GLY A 150 -5.16 16.82 -13.74
C GLY A 150 -5.09 15.57 -14.63
N ASN A 151 -3.86 15.10 -14.85
CA ASN A 151 -3.54 13.90 -15.62
C ASN A 151 -3.39 12.64 -14.73
N PHE A 152 -3.86 12.65 -13.48
CA PHE A 152 -3.82 11.50 -12.57
C PHE A 152 -4.40 10.22 -13.22
N ARG A 153 -5.52 10.36 -13.93
CA ARG A 153 -6.17 9.25 -14.65
C ARG A 153 -5.29 8.64 -15.73
N MET A 154 -4.39 9.44 -16.32
CA MET A 154 -3.50 9.01 -17.39
C MET A 154 -2.27 8.25 -16.88
N ILE A 155 -1.87 8.40 -15.62
CA ILE A 155 -0.64 7.77 -15.08
C ILE A 155 -0.74 6.24 -15.11
N LEU A 156 -1.89 5.73 -14.67
CA LEU A 156 -2.19 4.30 -14.64
C LEU A 156 -3.23 3.91 -15.68
N ALA A 157 -3.43 4.65 -16.78
CA ALA A 157 -4.45 4.28 -17.77
C ALA A 157 -4.16 2.90 -18.42
N PRO A 158 -5.16 2.09 -18.80
CA PRO A 158 -4.96 0.72 -19.30
C PRO A 158 -4.05 0.59 -20.52
N ASP A 159 -4.00 1.61 -21.37
CA ASP A 159 -3.20 1.67 -22.60
C ASP A 159 -1.72 2.02 -22.34
N LYS A 160 -1.39 2.54 -21.17
CA LYS A 160 -0.01 2.91 -20.81
C LYS A 160 0.87 1.68 -20.60
N ASP A 161 2.13 1.81 -21.00
CA ASP A 161 3.11 0.75 -20.87
C ASP A 161 3.34 0.32 -19.42
N VAL A 162 3.33 1.28 -18.48
CA VAL A 162 3.46 0.96 -17.04
C VAL A 162 2.32 0.06 -16.56
N THR A 163 1.08 0.34 -16.98
CA THR A 163 -0.09 -0.47 -16.61
C THR A 163 -0.03 -1.85 -17.23
N LYS A 164 0.38 -1.96 -18.50
CA LYS A 164 0.59 -3.26 -19.17
C LYS A 164 1.66 -4.10 -18.49
N LYS A 165 2.74 -3.48 -18.01
CA LYS A 165 3.76 -4.16 -17.18
C LYS A 165 3.16 -4.68 -15.88
N TYR A 166 2.35 -3.88 -15.18
CA TYR A 166 1.62 -4.32 -13.99
C TYR A 166 0.67 -5.48 -14.27
N VAL A 167 -0.10 -5.45 -15.38
CA VAL A 167 -0.96 -6.57 -15.78
C VAL A 167 -0.14 -7.85 -15.92
N THR A 168 0.98 -7.77 -16.64
CA THR A 168 1.87 -8.93 -16.84
C THR A 168 2.43 -9.45 -15.51
N LEU A 169 2.82 -8.55 -14.60
CA LEU A 169 3.35 -8.92 -13.29
C LEU A 169 2.27 -9.57 -12.41
N VAL A 170 1.05 -9.01 -12.36
CA VAL A 170 -0.08 -9.56 -11.62
C VAL A 170 -0.49 -10.92 -12.17
N ASP A 171 -0.47 -11.12 -13.49
CA ASP A 171 -0.73 -12.43 -14.11
C ASP A 171 0.32 -13.48 -13.68
N LYS A 172 1.60 -13.09 -13.64
CA LYS A 172 2.69 -13.96 -13.14
C LYS A 172 2.54 -14.28 -11.65
N VAL A 173 2.22 -13.28 -10.83
CA VAL A 173 1.98 -13.46 -9.38
C VAL A 173 0.78 -14.37 -9.16
N SER A 174 -0.29 -14.23 -9.93
CA SER A 174 -1.48 -15.08 -9.83
C SER A 174 -1.16 -16.54 -10.11
N ARG A 175 -0.37 -16.81 -11.15
CA ARG A 175 0.08 -18.18 -11.47
C ARG A 175 0.87 -18.78 -10.32
N ILE A 176 1.92 -18.10 -9.85
CA ILE A 176 2.77 -18.67 -8.79
C ILE A 176 2.00 -18.88 -7.48
N VAL A 177 1.07 -17.97 -7.15
CA VAL A 177 0.24 -18.08 -5.95
C VAL A 177 -0.70 -19.28 -6.03
N ILE A 178 -1.32 -19.52 -7.19
CA ILE A 178 -2.19 -20.68 -7.41
C ILE A 178 -1.36 -21.97 -7.44
N ASP A 179 -0.26 -22.01 -8.20
CA ASP A 179 0.57 -23.19 -8.40
C ASP A 179 1.22 -23.68 -7.09
N LYS A 180 1.59 -22.75 -6.20
CA LYS A 180 2.20 -23.04 -4.89
C LYS A 180 1.19 -23.05 -3.73
N ASP A 181 -0.10 -22.88 -3.98
CA ASP A 181 -1.15 -22.78 -2.96
C ASP A 181 -0.83 -21.74 -1.85
N ILE A 182 -0.39 -20.55 -2.27
CA ILE A 182 0.01 -19.47 -1.36
C ILE A 182 -1.24 -18.71 -0.88
N GLU A 183 -1.41 -18.61 0.44
CA GLU A 183 -2.48 -17.81 1.02
C GLU A 183 -2.08 -16.31 1.09
N LEU A 184 -2.74 -15.47 0.30
CA LEU A 184 -2.60 -14.01 0.39
C LEU A 184 -3.59 -13.43 1.42
N LYS A 185 -3.07 -13.07 2.60
CA LYS A 185 -3.85 -12.45 3.69
C LYS A 185 -4.00 -10.95 3.50
N SER A 186 -4.88 -10.58 2.56
CA SER A 186 -5.25 -9.19 2.32
C SER A 186 -5.99 -8.59 3.51
N ARG A 187 -5.63 -7.36 3.89
CA ARG A 187 -6.36 -6.56 4.87
C ARG A 187 -7.65 -6.01 4.30
N ILE A 188 -7.73 -5.88 2.98
CA ILE A 188 -8.89 -5.36 2.26
C ILE A 188 -9.86 -6.50 2.04
N SER A 189 -11.09 -6.33 2.52
CA SER A 189 -12.20 -7.22 2.24
C SER A 189 -12.91 -6.73 0.98
N LEU A 190 -12.99 -7.61 -0.02
CA LEU A 190 -13.62 -7.34 -1.30
C LEU A 190 -14.85 -8.23 -1.44
N GLN A 191 -15.96 -7.66 -1.87
CA GLN A 191 -17.13 -8.40 -2.32
C GLN A 191 -17.06 -8.46 -3.85
N ILE A 192 -16.85 -9.66 -4.36
CA ILE A 192 -16.64 -9.93 -5.79
C ILE A 192 -17.48 -11.13 -6.20
N ASP A 193 -18.27 -10.97 -7.25
CA ASP A 193 -18.89 -12.08 -7.96
C ASP A 193 -17.92 -12.59 -9.03
N LYS A 194 -17.05 -13.54 -8.65
CA LYS A 194 -16.00 -14.07 -9.54
C LYS A 194 -16.58 -15.16 -10.43
N PRO A 195 -16.36 -15.11 -11.76
CA PRO A 195 -16.67 -16.22 -12.65
C PRO A 195 -15.98 -17.51 -12.20
N GLU A 196 -16.60 -18.68 -12.43
CA GLU A 196 -16.08 -19.98 -11.95
C GLU A 196 -14.64 -20.24 -12.40
N MET A 197 -14.27 -19.79 -13.60
CA MET A 197 -12.90 -19.91 -14.12
C MET A 197 -11.82 -19.19 -13.28
N PHE A 198 -12.21 -18.23 -12.44
CA PHE A 198 -11.33 -17.47 -11.52
C PHE A 198 -11.55 -17.84 -10.05
N ARG A 199 -12.28 -18.93 -9.76
CA ARG A 199 -12.59 -19.34 -8.39
C ARG A 199 -11.35 -19.52 -7.52
N ASN A 200 -10.27 -20.05 -8.11
CA ASN A 200 -9.01 -20.30 -7.42
C ASN A 200 -8.10 -19.05 -7.37
N THR A 201 -8.45 -17.97 -8.06
CA THR A 201 -7.67 -16.73 -8.01
C THR A 201 -8.02 -15.93 -6.76
N PRO A 202 -7.04 -15.51 -5.94
CA PRO A 202 -7.29 -14.64 -4.79
C PRO A 202 -8.02 -13.35 -5.18
N ASP A 203 -8.94 -12.88 -4.33
CA ASP A 203 -9.77 -11.71 -4.61
C ASP A 203 -8.96 -10.46 -4.94
N LEU A 204 -7.88 -10.23 -4.19
CA LEU A 204 -6.98 -9.08 -4.41
C LEU A 204 -6.36 -9.11 -5.81
N LEU A 205 -5.90 -10.28 -6.27
CA LEU A 205 -5.27 -10.41 -7.58
C LEU A 205 -6.29 -10.31 -8.71
N TYR A 206 -7.47 -10.90 -8.52
CA TYR A 206 -8.58 -10.75 -9.47
C TYR A 206 -8.99 -9.27 -9.60
N ALA A 207 -9.15 -8.56 -8.48
CA ALA A 207 -9.52 -7.16 -8.48
C ALA A 207 -8.45 -6.30 -9.16
N LEU A 208 -7.18 -6.49 -8.82
CA LEU A 208 -6.06 -5.82 -9.49
C LEU A 208 -6.11 -6.06 -11.00
N ARG A 209 -6.36 -7.29 -11.43
CA ARG A 209 -6.44 -7.61 -12.85
C ARG A 209 -7.57 -6.86 -13.56
N MET A 210 -8.76 -6.82 -12.96
CA MET A 210 -9.91 -6.09 -13.51
C MET A 210 -9.66 -4.58 -13.58
N TYR A 211 -9.20 -3.97 -12.49
CA TYR A 211 -8.90 -2.55 -12.45
C TYR A 211 -7.78 -2.18 -13.42
N LEU A 212 -6.71 -2.95 -13.50
CA LEU A 212 -5.58 -2.64 -14.37
C LEU A 212 -5.99 -2.58 -15.85
N THR A 213 -6.77 -3.55 -16.33
CA THR A 213 -7.24 -3.56 -17.73
C THR A 213 -8.43 -2.66 -18.02
N GLY A 214 -9.06 -2.07 -17.00
CA GLY A 214 -10.28 -1.30 -17.18
C GLY A 214 -11.44 -2.16 -17.68
N ASP A 215 -11.44 -3.44 -17.29
CA ASP A 215 -12.52 -4.35 -17.62
C ASP A 215 -13.81 -3.91 -16.89
N SER A 216 -14.97 -4.07 -17.53
CA SER A 216 -16.26 -3.69 -16.93
C SER A 216 -16.56 -4.49 -15.64
N GLY A 217 -15.95 -5.66 -15.47
CA GLY A 217 -15.95 -6.42 -14.22
C GLY A 217 -15.37 -5.65 -13.02
N ALA A 218 -14.56 -4.61 -13.22
CA ALA A 218 -14.10 -3.76 -12.12
C ALA A 218 -15.25 -2.99 -11.43
N ASN A 219 -16.35 -2.75 -12.15
CA ASN A 219 -17.53 -2.04 -11.61
C ASN A 219 -18.37 -2.90 -10.67
N THR A 220 -18.21 -4.23 -10.71
CA THR A 220 -18.93 -5.15 -9.81
C THR A 220 -18.19 -5.40 -8.50
N ILE A 221 -16.95 -4.93 -8.40
CA ILE A 221 -16.12 -5.08 -7.20
C ILE A 221 -16.48 -3.98 -6.21
N SER A 222 -16.92 -4.40 -5.03
CA SER A 222 -17.17 -3.47 -3.91
C SER A 222 -16.22 -3.77 -2.75
N ILE A 223 -15.73 -2.70 -2.12
CA ILE A 223 -14.84 -2.80 -0.96
C ILE A 223 -15.71 -2.82 0.28
N SER A 224 -15.80 -3.97 0.94
CA SER A 224 -16.70 -4.19 2.08
C SER A 224 -16.06 -3.83 3.42
N GLY A 225 -14.73 -3.72 3.50
CA GLY A 225 -14.03 -3.30 4.70
C GLY A 225 -12.52 -3.31 4.57
N VAL A 226 -11.84 -2.75 5.57
CA VAL A 226 -10.38 -2.81 5.73
C VAL A 226 -10.08 -3.24 7.17
N SER A 227 -9.43 -4.39 7.33
CA SER A 227 -9.06 -4.94 8.63
C SER A 227 -7.80 -4.28 9.20
N HIS A 228 -7.77 -4.15 10.53
CA HIS A 228 -6.68 -3.47 11.23
C HIS A 228 -5.46 -4.36 11.54
N GLY A 229 -5.43 -5.61 11.04
CA GLY A 229 -4.28 -6.53 10.98
C GLY A 229 -3.18 -6.27 12.02
N HIS A 230 -3.21 -7.03 13.12
CA HIS A 230 -2.20 -7.01 14.18
C HIS A 230 -0.85 -7.57 13.67
#